data_AF-A0A0A9YPH2-F1
#
_entry.id   AF-A0A0A9YPH2-F1
#
_cell.length_a   1.000
_cell.length_b   1.000
_cell.length_c   1.000
_cell.angle_alpha   90.00
_cell.angle_beta   90.00
_cell.angle_gamma   90.00
#
_symmetry.space_group_name_H-M   'P 1'
#
loop_
_entity.id
_entity.type
_entity.pdbx_description
1 polymer ?
#
loop_
_entity_poly.entity_id
_entity_poly.type
_entity_poly.pdbx_seq_one_letter_code
_entity_poly.pdbx_strand_id
1 'polypeptide(L)'
;MIVQIPGCTEVSAEDVGEWMACDTSDPGFQILNDDEIVESVREDVEVEVEEELSADVEVDAGPSASEAFAGLETALKWMERQPECDHLQLLTVKRMRDLAARKRMKTA
;
A
#
# COMPACT_ATOMS: atom_id res chain seq x y z
N MET A 1 9.79 38.45 7.80
CA MET A 1 8.91 39.52 8.30
C MET A 1 7.50 38.97 8.27
N ILE A 2 6.81 38.89 9.40
CA ILE A 2 5.44 38.36 9.45
C ILE A 2 4.48 39.43 8.96
N VAL A 3 3.64 39.07 8.00
CA VAL A 3 2.64 39.95 7.42
C VAL A 3 1.46 40.02 8.38
N GLN A 4 1.08 41.23 8.78
CA GLN A 4 -0.10 41.45 9.63
C GLN A 4 -1.37 41.38 8.78
N ILE A 5 -2.15 40.32 8.98
CA ILE A 5 -3.43 40.08 8.29
C ILE A 5 -4.57 40.51 9.22
N PRO A 6 -5.52 41.35 8.77
CA PRO A 6 -6.68 41.73 9.57
C PRO A 6 -7.48 40.50 10.04
N GLY A 7 -7.72 40.39 11.35
CA GLY A 7 -8.36 39.21 11.96
C GLY A 7 -7.39 38.13 12.46
N CYS A 8 -6.08 38.26 12.23
CA CYS A 8 -5.05 37.32 12.70
C CYS A 8 -3.96 38.03 13.53
N THR A 9 -4.31 39.08 14.25
CA THR A 9 -3.37 39.92 15.03
C THR A 9 -2.88 39.25 16.32
N GLU A 10 -3.48 38.12 16.70
CA GLU A 10 -3.11 37.34 17.88
C GLU A 10 -1.89 36.43 17.67
N VAL A 11 -1.50 36.20 16.42
CA VAL A 11 -0.36 35.33 16.07
C VAL A 11 0.91 36.17 15.96
N SER A 12 1.86 35.86 16.82
CA SER A 12 3.18 36.47 16.90
C SER A 12 4.22 35.70 16.08
N ALA A 13 5.44 36.25 16.01
CA ALA A 13 6.56 35.54 15.40
C ALA A 13 7.06 34.35 16.19
N GLU A 14 6.79 34.34 17.49
CA GLU A 14 7.08 33.23 18.36
C GLU A 14 6.14 32.06 18.06
N ASP A 15 4.84 32.32 17.94
CA ASP A 15 3.83 31.29 17.61
C ASP A 15 4.13 30.59 16.27
N VAL A 16 4.52 31.35 15.24
CA VAL A 16 4.93 30.78 13.95
C VAL A 16 6.23 29.98 14.09
N GLY A 17 7.16 30.44 14.93
CA GLY A 17 8.40 29.72 15.21
C GLY A 17 8.14 28.38 15.90
N GLU A 18 7.22 28.35 16.87
CA GLU A 18 6.80 27.13 17.54
C GLU A 18 6.16 26.13 16.58
N TRP A 19 5.22 26.58 15.72
CA TRP A 19 4.60 25.71 14.71
C TRP A 19 5.60 25.11 13.73
N MET A 20 6.59 25.91 13.31
CA MET A 20 7.66 25.43 12.43
C MET A 20 8.58 24.42 13.12
N ALA A 21 8.67 24.47 14.45
CA ALA A 21 9.51 23.58 15.25
C ALA A 21 8.77 22.36 15.80
N CYS A 22 7.44 22.30 15.75
CA CYS A 22 6.62 21.23 16.33
C CYS A 22 7.07 19.83 15.90
N ASP A 23 7.42 19.64 14.63
CA ASP A 23 7.75 18.32 14.08
C ASP A 23 9.24 17.97 14.18
N THR A 24 10.08 18.86 14.73
CA THR A 24 11.54 18.67 14.76
C THR A 24 11.99 17.49 15.63
N SER A 25 11.16 17.07 16.58
CA SER A 25 11.39 15.92 17.44
C SER A 25 10.47 14.73 17.12
N ASP A 26 9.66 14.80 16.05
CA ASP A 26 8.80 13.69 15.64
C ASP A 26 9.65 12.62 14.94
N PRO A 27 9.74 11.38 15.48
CA PRO A 27 10.42 10.27 14.83
C PRO A 27 9.93 9.99 13.41
N GLY A 28 8.70 10.40 13.06
CA GLY A 28 8.13 10.29 11.71
C GLY A 28 8.65 11.31 10.69
N PHE A 29 9.33 12.37 11.14
CA PHE A 29 9.86 13.45 10.30
C PHE A 29 11.39 13.60 10.38
N GLN A 30 12.08 12.62 10.96
CA GLN A 30 13.54 12.59 10.98
C GLN A 30 14.11 12.52 9.55
N ILE A 31 15.08 13.39 9.27
CA ILE A 31 15.81 13.38 8.00
C ILE A 31 17.01 12.46 8.19
N LEU A 32 16.91 11.25 7.65
CA LEU A 32 17.97 10.25 7.70
C LEU A 32 18.83 10.29 6.45
N ASN A 33 20.11 9.97 6.60
CA ASN A 33 20.98 9.65 5.47
C ASN A 33 20.82 8.18 5.03
N ASP A 34 21.41 7.82 3.88
CA ASP A 34 21.27 6.48 3.30
C ASP A 34 21.71 5.37 4.26
N ASP A 35 22.78 5.57 5.03
CA ASP A 35 23.29 4.58 5.99
C ASP A 35 22.34 4.42 7.19
N GLU A 36 21.80 5.53 7.72
CA GLU A 36 20.83 5.54 8.81
C GLU A 36 19.50 4.89 8.43
N ILE A 37 19.05 5.05 7.18
CA ILE A 37 17.85 4.37 6.64
C ILE A 37 18.07 2.86 6.59
N VAL A 38 19.25 2.43 6.14
CA VAL A 38 19.60 1.01 6.06
C VAL A 38 19.64 0.37 7.44
N GLU A 39 20.16 1.08 8.45
CA GLU A 39 20.20 0.61 9.82
C GLU A 39 18.79 0.52 10.43
N SER A 40 17.94 1.54 10.23
CA SER A 40 16.57 1.54 10.78
C SER A 40 15.70 0.40 10.23
N VAL A 41 15.90 0.03 8.97
CA VAL A 41 15.15 -1.08 8.34
C VAL A 41 15.70 -2.45 8.74
N ARG A 42 16.97 -2.55 9.15
CA ARG A 42 17.58 -3.84 9.52
C ARG A 42 17.12 -4.36 10.88
N GLU A 43 16.85 -3.48 11.85
CA GLU A 43 16.41 -3.92 13.19
C GLU A 43 15.01 -4.56 13.19
N ASP A 44 14.12 -4.17 12.27
CA ASP A 44 12.76 -4.75 12.16
C ASP A 44 12.71 -6.10 11.41
N VAL A 45 13.86 -6.60 10.96
CA VAL A 45 13.99 -7.83 10.18
C VAL A 45 14.62 -8.91 11.06
N GLU A 46 13.96 -9.23 12.19
CA GLU A 46 14.03 -10.58 12.74
C GLU A 46 13.31 -11.52 11.76
N VAL A 47 13.95 -11.78 10.63
CA VAL A 47 13.54 -12.90 9.78
C VAL A 47 13.93 -14.14 10.56
N GLU A 48 12.93 -14.79 11.14
CA GLU A 48 12.98 -16.22 11.39
C GLU A 48 13.29 -16.88 10.04
N VAL A 49 14.58 -17.05 9.76
CA VAL A 49 15.04 -17.92 8.70
C VAL A 49 14.77 -19.32 9.24
N GLU A 50 13.56 -19.83 9.01
CA GLU A 50 13.32 -21.27 9.07
C GLU A 50 14.14 -21.90 7.94
N GLU A 51 15.40 -22.19 8.26
CA GLU A 51 16.22 -23.14 7.52
C GLU A 51 15.63 -24.54 7.68
N GLU A 52 15.53 -25.21 6.53
CA GLU A 52 15.22 -26.62 6.33
C GLU A 52 13.74 -27.02 6.37
N LEU A 53 13.20 -27.36 5.20
CA LEU A 53 12.72 -28.71 4.94
C LEU A 53 12.78 -29.01 3.44
N SER A 54 13.79 -29.78 3.04
CA SER A 54 13.80 -30.52 1.78
C SER A 54 12.69 -31.57 1.82
N ALA A 55 11.50 -31.20 1.42
CA ALA A 55 10.50 -32.12 0.92
C ALA A 55 10.22 -31.71 -0.52
N ASP A 56 9.89 -32.68 -1.37
CA ASP A 56 9.31 -32.46 -2.69
C ASP A 56 7.92 -31.81 -2.51
N VAL A 57 7.92 -30.56 -2.05
CA VAL A 57 6.73 -29.74 -1.92
C VAL A 57 6.36 -29.45 -3.36
N GLU A 58 5.31 -30.11 -3.86
CA GLU A 58 4.63 -29.66 -5.06
C GLU A 58 4.38 -28.17 -4.89
N VAL A 59 5.19 -27.36 -5.56
CA VAL A 59 5.10 -25.92 -5.49
C VAL A 59 3.74 -25.62 -6.07
N ASP A 60 2.78 -25.23 -5.22
CA ASP A 60 1.46 -24.84 -5.68
C ASP A 60 1.66 -23.69 -6.66
N ALA A 61 1.55 -24.02 -7.96
CA ALA A 61 1.76 -23.06 -9.04
C ALA A 61 0.64 -22.01 -9.05
N GLY A 62 -0.37 -22.17 -8.18
CA GLY A 62 -1.55 -21.35 -8.13
C GLY A 62 -2.46 -21.58 -9.34
N PRO A 63 -3.59 -20.85 -9.40
CA PRO A 63 -4.52 -20.98 -10.51
C PRO A 63 -3.90 -20.47 -11.81
N SER A 64 -4.15 -21.19 -12.90
CA SER A 64 -3.83 -20.74 -14.24
C SER A 64 -4.57 -19.43 -14.56
N ALA A 65 -4.10 -18.71 -15.60
CA ALA A 65 -4.77 -17.50 -16.06
C ALA A 65 -6.25 -17.73 -16.45
N SER A 66 -6.59 -18.94 -16.91
CA SER A 66 -7.97 -19.32 -17.24
C SER A 66 -8.83 -19.53 -15.99
N GLU A 67 -8.28 -20.22 -14.97
CA GLU A 67 -8.96 -20.44 -13.69
C GLU A 67 -9.16 -19.13 -12.94
N ALA A 68 -8.13 -18.27 -12.89
CA ALA A 68 -8.23 -16.94 -12.32
C ALA A 68 -9.30 -16.10 -13.02
N PHE A 69 -9.37 -16.13 -14.35
CA PHE A 69 -10.41 -15.44 -15.11
C PHE A 69 -11.81 -15.94 -14.75
N ALA A 70 -12.02 -17.26 -14.70
CA ALA A 70 -13.31 -17.86 -14.36
C ALA A 70 -13.73 -17.55 -12.91
N GLY A 71 -12.78 -17.58 -11.97
CA GLY A 71 -13.01 -17.20 -10.57
C GLY A 71 -13.42 -15.74 -10.44
N LEU A 72 -12.73 -14.82 -11.11
CA LEU A 72 -13.03 -13.39 -11.07
C LEU A 72 -14.37 -13.05 -11.75
N GLU A 73 -14.73 -13.74 -12.84
CA GLU A 73 -16.07 -13.63 -13.44
C GLU A 73 -17.17 -14.08 -12.47
N THR A 74 -16.93 -15.16 -11.72
CA THR A 74 -17.88 -15.67 -10.72
C THR A 74 -18.01 -14.69 -9.55
N ALA A 75 -16.89 -14.17 -9.06
CA ALA A 75 -16.87 -13.15 -8.00
C ALA A 75 -17.64 -11.89 -8.42
N LEU A 76 -17.41 -11.38 -9.64
CA LEU A 76 -18.12 -10.21 -10.16
C LEU A 76 -19.64 -10.40 -10.18
N LYS A 77 -20.14 -11.55 -10.67
CA LYS A 77 -21.57 -11.86 -10.68
C LYS A 77 -22.20 -11.86 -9.28
N TRP A 78 -21.42 -12.25 -8.27
CA TRP A 78 -21.86 -12.22 -6.88
C TRP A 78 -21.83 -10.79 -6.31
N MET A 79 -20.72 -10.07 -6.52
CA MET A 79 -20.53 -8.71 -6.01
C MET A 79 -21.53 -7.71 -6.58
N GLU A 80 -21.88 -7.80 -7.87
CA GLU A 80 -22.88 -6.93 -8.51
C GLU A 80 -24.29 -7.07 -7.90
N ARG A 81 -24.54 -8.09 -7.07
CA ARG A 81 -25.81 -8.29 -6.35
C ARG A 81 -25.77 -7.83 -4.90
N GLN A 82 -24.61 -7.44 -4.37
CA GLN A 82 -24.49 -7.00 -2.99
C GLN A 82 -24.70 -5.48 -2.88
N PRO A 83 -25.61 -5.01 -2.02
CA PRO A 83 -25.82 -3.56 -1.83
C PRO A 83 -24.61 -2.87 -1.17
N GLU A 84 -23.73 -3.61 -0.51
CA GLU A 84 -22.53 -3.11 0.15
C GLU A 84 -21.32 -2.94 -0.79
N CYS A 85 -21.36 -3.53 -1.99
CA CYS A 85 -20.27 -3.44 -2.95
C CYS A 85 -20.29 -2.08 -3.66
N ASP A 86 -19.26 -1.28 -3.43
CA ASP A 86 -19.13 0.02 -4.09
C ASP A 86 -18.58 -0.11 -5.54
N HIS A 87 -18.65 0.98 -6.30
CA HIS A 87 -18.21 0.98 -7.69
C HIS A 87 -16.70 0.77 -7.84
N LEU A 88 -15.89 1.21 -6.87
CA LEU A 88 -14.43 1.14 -6.92
C LEU A 88 -13.97 -0.29 -6.71
N GLN A 89 -14.61 -1.02 -5.79
CA GLN A 89 -14.41 -2.45 -5.57
C GLN A 89 -14.74 -3.23 -6.85
N LEU A 90 -15.90 -2.98 -7.46
CA LEU A 90 -16.28 -3.62 -8.74
C LEU A 90 -15.30 -3.31 -9.86
N LEU A 91 -14.84 -2.06 -9.97
CA LEU A 91 -13.86 -1.65 -10.98
C LEU A 91 -12.51 -2.35 -10.79
N THR A 92 -12.08 -2.50 -9.53
CA THR A 92 -10.83 -3.19 -9.18
C THR A 92 -10.87 -4.65 -9.61
N VAL A 93 -11.96 -5.36 -9.31
CA VAL A 93 -12.12 -6.76 -9.73
C VAL A 93 -12.24 -6.90 -11.24
N LYS A 94 -12.93 -5.98 -11.93
CA LYS A 94 -12.95 -5.92 -13.41
C LYS A 94 -11.55 -5.76 -13.99
N ARG A 95 -10.72 -4.88 -13.42
CA ARG A 95 -9.32 -4.69 -13.85
C ARG A 95 -8.48 -5.97 -13.66
N MET A 96 -8.65 -6.68 -12.54
CA MET A 96 -7.97 -7.95 -12.27
C MET A 96 -8.42 -9.04 -13.25
N ARG A 97 -9.72 -9.14 -13.54
CA ARG A 97 -10.25 -10.07 -14.54
C ARG A 97 -9.67 -9.80 -15.92
N ASP A 98 -9.61 -8.54 -16.33
CA ASP A 98 -9.05 -8.17 -17.63
C ASP A 98 -7.55 -8.48 -17.72
N LEU A 99 -6.81 -8.39 -16.60
CA LEU A 99 -5.43 -8.86 -16.53
C LEU A 99 -5.33 -10.37 -16.75
N ALA A 100 -6.18 -11.16 -16.08
CA ALA A 100 -6.23 -12.61 -16.28
C ALA A 100 -6.59 -12.96 -17.73
N ALA A 101 -7.55 -12.25 -18.33
CA ALA A 101 -7.93 -12.43 -19.74
C ALA A 101 -6.75 -12.19 -20.69
N ARG A 102 -6.02 -11.08 -20.51
CA ARG A 102 -4.82 -10.77 -21.31
C ARG A 102 -3.73 -11.82 -21.16
N LYS A 103 -3.52 -12.35 -19.95
CA LYS A 103 -2.54 -13.42 -19.72
C LYS A 103 -2.99 -14.72 -20.39
N ARG A 104 -4.27 -15.09 -20.29
CA ARG A 104 -4.84 -16.25 -20.98
C ARG A 104 -4.62 -16.21 -22.49
N MET A 105 -4.79 -15.05 -23.12
CA MET A 105 -4.59 -14.89 -24.57
C MET A 105 -3.12 -15.00 -25.01
N LYS A 106 -2.16 -14.81 -24.10
CA LYS A 106 -0.72 -14.94 -24.38
C LYS A 106 -0.20 -16.36 -24.18
N THR A 107 -0.94 -17.20 -23.47
CA THR A 107 -0.60 -18.60 -23.19
C THR A 107 -1.36 -19.57 -24.13
N ALA A 108 -2.17 -19.05 -25.05
CA ALA A 108 -2.96 -19.81 -26.02
C ALA A 108 -2.28 -19.85 -27.39
#